data_AF-A0A2T9X8W0-F1
#
_entry.id   AF-A0A2T9X8W0-F1
#
_cell.length_a   1.000
_cell.length_b   1.000
_cell.length_c   1.000
_cell.angle_alpha   90.00
_cell.angle_beta   90.00
_cell.angle_gamma   90.00
#
_symmetry.space_group_name_H-M   'P 1'
#
loop_
_entity.id
_entity.type
_entity.pdbx_description
1 polymer ?
#
loop_
_entity_poly.entity_id
_entity_poly.type
_entity_poly.pdbx_seq_one_letter_code
_entity_poly.pdbx_strand_id
1 'polypeptide(L)'
;LRKSDLIPTVDSGDLTISDFDKNADVFIQGEDEIKKAITYLQCLKLGKRKFDELLIGIDTNSPKLTVVILGDGIIIDTLEAWIDEIEDIIEEVISKYPYKRIYIGVGTGNKYGELVYKLLSIRFPFVKKVNESRTSLRNPYVNIKDKDVRAAYMIALRSTKC
;
A
#
# COMPACT_ATOMS: atom_id res chain seq x y z
N LEU A 1 27.56 23.29 1.09
CA LEU A 1 26.23 23.17 1.72
C LEU A 1 25.60 21.86 1.27
N ARG A 2 25.46 20.93 2.23
CA ARG A 2 24.75 19.63 2.24
C ARG A 2 25.03 18.62 1.10
N LYS A 3 26.18 17.93 1.22
CA LYS A 3 26.28 16.49 0.97
C LYS A 3 25.62 15.79 2.17
N SER A 4 24.40 15.28 2.04
CA SER A 4 23.81 14.42 3.09
C SER A 4 22.76 13.46 2.53
N ASP A 5 22.97 12.98 1.32
CA ASP A 5 22.37 11.71 0.91
C ASP A 5 23.47 10.68 1.10
N LEU A 6 23.37 9.95 2.21
CA LEU A 6 24.25 8.86 2.57
C LEU A 6 24.39 7.92 1.36
N ILE A 7 25.58 7.94 0.79
CA ILE A 7 26.08 6.98 -0.20
C ILE A 7 25.77 5.60 0.39
N PRO A 8 24.97 4.77 -0.29
CA PRO A 8 24.78 3.41 0.16
C PRO A 8 26.16 2.75 0.24
N THR A 9 26.40 1.89 1.21
CA THR A 9 27.56 0.98 1.24
C THR A 9 27.46 -0.01 0.08
N VAL A 10 27.50 0.47 -1.15
CA VAL A 10 27.63 -0.32 -2.37
C VAL A 10 28.69 0.36 -3.20
N ASP A 11 29.93 0.23 -2.72
CA ASP A 11 31.10 0.31 -3.58
C ASP A 11 31.31 -1.01 -4.37
N SER A 12 30.51 -2.08 -4.11
CA SER A 12 30.68 -3.40 -4.75
C SER A 12 29.45 -4.01 -5.46
N GLY A 13 28.25 -3.42 -5.34
CA GLY A 13 27.03 -3.97 -5.97
C GLY A 13 26.40 -5.19 -5.27
N ASP A 14 26.97 -5.63 -4.14
CA ASP A 14 26.40 -6.69 -3.31
C ASP A 14 25.44 -6.10 -2.27
N LEU A 15 24.34 -6.81 -2.00
CA LEU A 15 23.37 -6.47 -0.96
C LEU A 15 23.44 -7.50 0.16
N THR A 16 23.63 -7.04 1.40
CA THR A 16 23.71 -7.92 2.57
C THR A 16 22.37 -7.98 3.31
N ILE A 17 21.86 -9.20 3.51
CA ILE A 17 20.67 -9.50 4.32
C ILE A 17 21.12 -10.36 5.49
N SER A 18 20.79 -9.98 6.72
CA SER A 18 21.31 -10.63 7.92
C SER A 18 20.30 -10.60 9.06
N ASP A 19 20.29 -11.65 9.89
CA ASP A 19 19.53 -11.75 11.13
C ASP A 19 20.41 -11.64 12.39
N PHE A 20 21.72 -11.44 12.22
CA PHE A 20 22.68 -11.30 13.33
C PHE A 20 23.56 -10.04 13.21
N ASP A 21 23.87 -9.58 11.99
CA ASP A 21 24.70 -8.39 11.77
C ASP A 21 23.83 -7.15 11.57
N LYS A 22 23.81 -6.28 12.58
CA LYS A 22 23.07 -5.02 12.58
C LYS A 22 23.57 -4.00 11.56
N ASN A 23 24.75 -4.22 10.98
CA ASN A 23 25.33 -3.33 9.96
C ASN A 23 24.98 -3.78 8.53
N ALA A 24 24.26 -4.90 8.36
CA ALA A 24 23.80 -5.33 7.05
C ALA A 24 22.85 -4.30 6.43
N ASP A 25 22.77 -4.28 5.10
CA ASP A 25 21.87 -3.39 4.36
C ASP A 25 20.39 -3.65 4.70
N VAL A 26 20.07 -4.91 5.02
CA VAL A 26 18.77 -5.35 5.53
C VAL A 26 18.99 -6.26 6.74
N PHE A 27 18.74 -5.71 7.93
CA PHE A 27 18.75 -6.46 9.18
C PHE A 27 17.33 -6.92 9.54
N ILE A 28 17.16 -8.19 9.91
CA ILE A 28 15.87 -8.81 10.26
C ILE A 28 16.00 -9.46 11.63
N GLN A 29 15.37 -8.89 12.65
CA GLN A 29 15.41 -9.41 14.02
C GLN A 29 14.23 -10.33 14.36
N GLY A 30 13.12 -10.23 13.62
CA GLY A 30 11.88 -10.95 13.90
C GLY A 30 11.07 -11.23 12.64
N GLU A 31 10.11 -12.16 12.74
CA GLU A 31 9.25 -12.54 11.62
C GLU A 31 8.40 -11.37 11.08
N ASP A 32 8.02 -10.46 11.96
CA ASP A 32 7.30 -9.22 11.65
C ASP A 32 8.10 -8.28 10.73
N GLU A 33 9.43 -8.35 10.78
CA GLU A 33 10.33 -7.56 9.95
C GLU A 33 10.55 -8.16 8.56
N ILE A 34 10.26 -9.45 8.35
CA ILE A 34 10.46 -10.13 7.05
C ILE A 34 9.71 -9.43 5.93
N LYS A 35 8.43 -9.10 6.15
CA LYS A 35 7.61 -8.42 5.13
C LYS A 35 8.12 -7.01 4.82
N LYS A 36 8.61 -6.30 5.85
CA LYS A 36 9.21 -4.96 5.69
C LYS A 36 10.52 -5.05 4.90
N ALA A 37 11.35 -6.05 5.19
CA ALA A 37 12.57 -6.36 4.44
C ALA A 37 12.26 -6.67 2.97
N ILE A 38 11.32 -7.57 2.68
CA ILE A 38 10.90 -7.91 1.31
C ILE A 38 10.45 -6.65 0.55
N THR A 39 9.67 -5.79 1.21
CA THR A 39 9.20 -4.52 0.62
C THR A 39 10.36 -3.57 0.31
N TYR A 40 11.32 -3.45 1.22
CA TYR A 40 12.50 -2.63 1.00
C TYR A 40 13.34 -3.15 -0.17
N LEU A 41 13.51 -4.47 -0.28
CA LEU A 41 14.16 -5.12 -1.42
C LEU A 41 13.45 -4.83 -2.75
N GLN A 42 12.11 -4.82 -2.75
CA GLN A 42 11.33 -4.43 -3.94
C GLN A 42 11.62 -2.97 -4.34
N CYS A 43 11.73 -2.05 -3.38
CA CYS A 43 12.12 -0.67 -3.66
C CYS A 43 13.54 -0.60 -4.24
N LEU A 44 14.49 -1.31 -3.63
CA LEU A 44 15.89 -1.30 -4.07
C LEU A 44 16.06 -1.85 -5.49
N LYS A 45 15.31 -2.89 -5.85
CA LYS A 45 15.25 -3.41 -7.22
C LYS A 45 14.85 -2.35 -8.25
N LEU A 46 14.04 -1.36 -7.84
CA LEU A 46 13.62 -0.23 -8.66
C LEU A 46 14.56 0.98 -8.54
N GLY A 47 15.71 0.82 -7.87
CA GLY A 47 16.71 1.87 -7.69
C GLY A 47 16.32 2.93 -6.65
N LYS A 48 15.43 2.61 -5.70
CA LYS A 48 14.93 3.57 -4.70
C LYS A 48 14.79 2.97 -3.31
N ARG A 49 14.73 3.83 -2.29
CA ARG A 49 14.57 3.40 -0.89
C ARG A 49 13.11 3.42 -0.39
N LYS A 50 12.22 4.05 -1.14
CA LYS A 50 10.79 4.21 -0.83
C LYS A 50 9.99 4.18 -2.13
N PHE A 51 8.74 3.74 -2.07
CA PHE A 51 7.78 3.99 -3.14
C PHE A 51 7.57 5.50 -3.31
N ASP A 52 7.46 5.96 -4.55
CA ASP A 52 7.11 7.36 -4.80
C ASP A 52 5.66 7.61 -4.38
N GLU A 53 4.81 6.62 -4.64
CA GLU A 53 3.40 6.63 -4.26
C GLU A 53 2.99 5.27 -3.67
N LEU A 54 2.42 5.31 -2.47
CA LEU A 54 1.69 4.19 -1.87
C LEU A 54 0.20 4.46 -1.97
N LEU A 55 -0.53 3.57 -2.63
CA LEU A 55 -1.96 3.72 -2.83
C LEU A 55 -2.66 2.56 -2.13
N ILE A 56 -3.69 2.88 -1.35
CA ILE A 56 -4.51 1.88 -0.67
C ILE A 56 -5.92 2.01 -1.22
N GLY A 57 -6.46 0.92 -1.74
CA GLY A 57 -7.83 0.84 -2.22
C GLY A 57 -8.63 -0.13 -1.38
N ILE A 58 -9.81 0.31 -0.95
CA ILE A 58 -10.69 -0.46 -0.08
C ILE A 58 -12.03 -0.66 -0.80
N ASP A 59 -12.28 -1.88 -1.24
CA ASP A 59 -13.60 -2.29 -1.74
C ASP A 59 -14.49 -2.70 -0.56
N THR A 60 -15.69 -2.12 -0.53
CA THR A 60 -16.64 -2.25 0.58
C THR A 60 -17.93 -2.95 0.16
N ASN A 61 -17.89 -3.79 -0.88
CA ASN A 61 -19.06 -4.54 -1.37
C ASN A 61 -19.70 -5.46 -0.32
N SER A 62 -18.97 -5.85 0.72
CA SER A 62 -19.47 -6.64 1.86
C SER A 62 -18.89 -6.14 3.19
N PRO A 63 -19.37 -6.63 4.36
CA PRO A 63 -18.73 -6.34 5.66
C PRO A 63 -17.27 -6.83 5.75
N LYS A 64 -16.91 -7.83 4.96
CA LYS A 64 -15.54 -8.26 4.74
C LYS A 64 -14.98 -7.46 3.56
N LEU A 65 -14.10 -6.53 3.88
CA LEU A 65 -13.52 -5.57 2.96
C LEU A 65 -12.34 -6.22 2.23
N THR A 66 -12.18 -5.86 0.95
CA THR A 66 -10.94 -6.18 0.22
C THR A 66 -10.04 -4.96 0.20
N VAL A 67 -8.83 -5.10 0.70
CA VAL A 67 -7.82 -4.04 0.75
C VAL A 67 -6.69 -4.39 -0.21
N VAL A 68 -6.38 -3.48 -1.12
CA VAL A 68 -5.27 -3.63 -2.06
C VAL A 68 -4.27 -2.52 -1.84
N ILE A 69 -3.00 -2.88 -1.75
CA ILE A 69 -1.89 -1.97 -1.51
C ILE A 69 -1.02 -1.94 -2.76
N LEU A 70 -0.82 -0.73 -3.30
CA LEU A 70 -0.02 -0.50 -4.50
C LEU A 70 1.22 0.33 -4.17
N GLY A 71 2.38 -0.16 -4.61
CA GLY A 71 3.61 0.64 -4.71
C GLY A 71 3.81 1.05 -6.16
N ASP A 72 3.75 2.36 -6.44
CA ASP A 72 3.92 2.92 -7.79
C ASP A 72 3.01 2.29 -8.87
N GLY A 73 1.78 1.93 -8.48
CA GLY A 73 0.78 1.33 -9.35
C GLY A 73 0.87 -0.20 -9.50
N ILE A 74 1.86 -0.84 -8.87
CA ILE A 74 2.03 -2.30 -8.83
C ILE A 74 1.43 -2.84 -7.52
N ILE A 75 0.64 -3.90 -7.57
CA ILE A 75 0.15 -4.59 -6.37
C ILE A 75 1.34 -5.17 -5.62
N ILE A 76 1.53 -4.72 -4.38
CA ILE A 76 2.56 -5.25 -3.48
C ILE A 76 1.97 -6.17 -2.41
N ASP A 77 0.70 -5.97 -2.05
CA ASP A 77 0.00 -6.80 -1.07
C ASP A 77 -1.52 -6.70 -1.23
N THR A 78 -2.23 -7.73 -0.75
CA THR A 78 -3.70 -7.82 -0.74
C THR A 78 -4.15 -8.45 0.56
N LEU A 79 -5.09 -7.80 1.24
CA LEU A 79 -5.59 -8.21 2.55
C LEU A 79 -7.12 -8.23 2.55
N GLU A 80 -7.68 -9.03 3.43
CA GLU A 80 -9.08 -8.92 3.80
C GLU A 80 -9.17 -8.32 5.21
N ALA A 81 -10.18 -7.50 5.45
CA ALA A 81 -10.38 -6.81 6.71
C ALA A 81 -11.85 -6.80 7.09
N TRP A 82 -12.17 -6.95 8.37
CA TRP A 82 -13.50 -6.56 8.84
C TRP A 82 -13.58 -5.05 9.05
N ILE A 83 -14.78 -4.49 9.03
CA ILE A 83 -15.01 -3.04 9.17
C ILE A 83 -14.44 -2.50 10.49
N ASP A 84 -14.52 -3.28 11.56
CA ASP A 84 -14.03 -2.93 12.90
C ASP A 84 -12.50 -2.99 13.03
N GLU A 85 -11.81 -3.72 12.14
CA GLU A 85 -10.34 -3.87 12.15
C GLU A 85 -9.65 -2.94 11.15
N ILE A 86 -10.41 -2.25 10.30
CA ILE A 86 -9.84 -1.52 9.14
C ILE A 86 -8.87 -0.41 9.54
N GLU A 87 -9.13 0.28 10.66
CA GLU A 87 -8.23 1.36 11.12
C GLU A 87 -6.84 0.82 11.50
N ASP A 88 -6.80 -0.32 12.20
CA ASP A 88 -5.56 -0.94 12.63
C ASP A 88 -4.78 -1.52 11.44
N ILE A 89 -5.48 -2.11 10.47
CA ILE A 89 -4.87 -2.59 9.22
C ILE A 89 -4.25 -1.44 8.43
N ILE A 90 -4.94 -0.30 8.32
CA ILE A 90 -4.38 0.86 7.62
C ILE A 90 -3.14 1.41 8.34
N GLU A 91 -3.15 1.47 9.68
CA GLU A 91 -2.00 1.87 10.47
C GLU A 91 -0.81 0.91 10.26
N GLU A 92 -1.06 -0.40 10.29
CA GLU A 92 -0.04 -1.42 10.04
C GLU A 92 0.58 -1.22 8.66
N VAL A 93 -0.23 -1.08 7.61
CA VAL A 93 0.23 -0.84 6.24
C VAL A 93 1.09 0.43 6.17
N ILE A 94 0.64 1.53 6.75
CA ILE A 94 1.39 2.79 6.78
C ILE A 94 2.76 2.62 7.45
N SER A 95 2.81 1.88 8.56
CA SER A 95 4.06 1.66 9.30
C SER A 95 5.05 0.73 8.56
N LYS A 96 4.51 -0.20 7.79
CA LYS A 96 5.24 -1.31 7.16
C LYS A 96 5.82 -0.94 5.81
N TYR A 97 5.10 -0.18 4.99
CA TYR A 97 5.50 0.14 3.61
C TYR A 97 6.16 1.52 3.55
N PRO A 98 7.42 1.66 3.09
CA PRO A 98 8.08 2.96 3.02
C PRO A 98 7.62 3.76 1.79
N TYR A 99 7.10 4.98 2.00
CA TYR A 99 6.55 5.82 0.93
C TYR A 99 6.95 7.30 1.01
N LYS A 100 6.82 8.03 -0.11
CA LYS A 100 6.93 9.50 -0.17
C LYS A 100 5.55 10.17 -0.12
N ARG A 101 4.58 9.64 -0.88
CA ARG A 101 3.18 10.09 -0.88
C ARG A 101 2.25 8.91 -0.63
N ILE A 102 1.14 9.17 0.06
CA ILE A 102 0.12 8.17 0.35
C ILE A 102 -1.26 8.64 -0.13
N TYR A 103 -2.02 7.70 -0.69
CA TYR A 103 -3.41 7.92 -1.09
C TYR A 103 -4.26 6.76 -0.58
N ILE A 104 -5.41 7.07 0.02
CA ILE A 104 -6.35 6.05 0.49
C ILE A 104 -7.69 6.31 -0.18
N GLY A 105 -8.18 5.35 -0.94
CA GLY A 105 -9.49 5.37 -1.57
C GLY A 105 -10.43 4.38 -0.90
N VAL A 106 -11.65 4.83 -0.60
CA VAL A 106 -12.74 3.98 -0.13
C VAL A 106 -13.84 3.97 -1.17
N GLY A 107 -14.26 2.79 -1.63
CA GLY A 107 -15.43 2.65 -2.49
C GLY A 107 -16.69 3.07 -1.75
N THR A 108 -17.44 4.06 -2.24
CA THR A 108 -18.67 4.56 -1.55
C THR A 108 -19.94 4.34 -2.38
N GLY A 109 -20.16 3.10 -2.82
CA GLY A 109 -21.37 2.70 -3.55
C GLY A 109 -22.50 2.16 -2.67
N ASN A 110 -22.24 1.95 -1.38
CA ASN A 110 -23.17 1.32 -0.44
C ASN A 110 -23.00 1.85 0.99
N LYS A 111 -23.83 1.35 1.93
CA LYS A 111 -23.81 1.78 3.34
C LYS A 111 -22.49 1.44 4.06
N TYR A 112 -21.84 0.34 3.71
CA TYR A 112 -20.56 -0.05 4.31
C TYR A 112 -19.46 0.93 3.90
N GLY A 113 -19.40 1.33 2.62
CA GLY A 113 -18.46 2.31 2.12
C GLY A 113 -18.56 3.65 2.80
N GLU A 114 -19.78 4.13 3.01
CA GLU A 114 -20.03 5.37 3.76
C GLU A 114 -19.61 5.27 5.23
N LEU A 115 -19.79 4.10 5.86
CA LEU A 115 -19.34 3.85 7.24
C LEU A 115 -17.80 3.81 7.33
N VAL A 116 -17.15 3.00 6.50
CA VAL A 116 -15.68 2.85 6.45
C VAL A 116 -15.01 4.19 6.15
N TYR A 117 -15.55 4.97 5.21
CA TYR A 117 -15.04 6.31 4.95
C TYR A 117 -15.12 7.20 6.20
N LYS A 118 -16.26 7.20 6.90
CA LYS A 118 -16.41 8.02 8.12
C LYS A 118 -15.40 7.62 9.19
N LEU A 119 -15.28 6.32 9.47
CA LEU A 119 -14.29 5.78 10.42
C LEU A 119 -12.88 6.26 10.07
N LEU A 120 -12.44 5.98 8.85
CA LEU A 120 -11.07 6.31 8.43
C LEU A 120 -10.83 7.82 8.31
N SER A 121 -11.81 8.61 7.88
CA SER A 121 -11.65 10.07 7.67
C SER A 121 -11.39 10.85 8.96
N ILE A 122 -11.75 10.30 10.13
CA ILE A 122 -11.47 10.91 11.43
C ILE A 122 -9.96 10.85 11.73
N ARG A 123 -9.32 9.72 11.42
CA ARG A 123 -7.91 9.45 11.73
C ARG A 123 -6.96 9.80 10.60
N PHE A 124 -7.41 9.62 9.36
CA PHE A 124 -6.61 9.77 8.14
C PHE A 124 -7.24 10.84 7.23
N PRO A 125 -6.85 12.12 7.35
CA PRO A 125 -7.52 13.24 6.68
C PRO A 125 -7.37 13.23 5.14
N PHE A 126 -6.51 12.38 4.60
CA PHE A 126 -6.26 12.22 3.16
C PHE A 126 -7.04 11.06 2.52
N VAL A 127 -7.94 10.42 3.27
CA VAL A 127 -8.86 9.41 2.74
C VAL A 127 -9.87 10.06 1.80
N LYS A 128 -10.09 9.46 0.64
CA LYS A 128 -11.03 9.94 -0.37
C LYS A 128 -12.16 8.95 -0.61
N LYS A 129 -13.35 9.49 -0.84
CA LYS A 129 -14.47 8.75 -1.41
C LYS A 129 -14.22 8.47 -2.89
N VAL A 130 -14.42 7.24 -3.31
CA VAL A 130 -14.36 6.84 -4.72
C VAL A 130 -15.71 6.27 -5.13
N ASN A 131 -16.39 6.97 -6.04
CA ASN A 131 -17.65 6.50 -6.61
C ASN A 131 -17.36 5.60 -7.82
N GLU A 132 -17.79 4.33 -7.75
CA GLU A 132 -17.53 3.32 -8.78
C GLU A 132 -18.63 3.21 -9.84
N SER A 133 -19.71 3.98 -9.74
CA SER A 133 -20.94 3.87 -10.56
C SER A 133 -20.75 4.00 -12.08
N ARG A 134 -19.57 4.39 -12.57
CA ARG A 134 -19.28 4.59 -14.01
C ARG A 134 -18.15 3.72 -14.55
N THR A 135 -17.81 2.61 -13.89
CA THR A 135 -16.66 1.78 -14.26
C THR A 135 -17.13 0.49 -14.91
N SER A 136 -16.95 0.38 -16.23
CA SER A 136 -17.11 -0.88 -16.94
C SER A 136 -16.18 -1.94 -16.33
N LEU A 137 -16.77 -3.06 -15.87
CA LEU A 137 -16.13 -4.20 -15.19
C LEU A 137 -14.94 -4.85 -15.95
N ARG A 138 -14.64 -4.40 -17.18
CA ARG A 138 -13.50 -4.83 -18.00
C ARG A 138 -12.70 -3.61 -18.45
N ASN A 139 -11.60 -3.34 -17.76
CA ASN A 139 -10.54 -2.49 -18.28
C ASN A 139 -9.51 -3.42 -18.98
N PRO A 140 -9.28 -3.31 -20.31
CA PRO A 140 -8.35 -4.19 -21.02
C PRO A 140 -6.89 -4.05 -20.54
N TYR A 141 -6.58 -2.96 -19.84
CA TYR A 141 -5.26 -2.69 -19.28
C TYR A 141 -5.06 -3.24 -17.86
N VAL A 142 -6.09 -3.83 -17.24
CA VAL A 142 -6.02 -4.41 -15.89
C VAL A 142 -6.36 -5.89 -15.95
N ASN A 143 -5.31 -6.73 -15.98
CA ASN A 143 -5.44 -8.19 -16.05
C ASN A 143 -5.46 -8.84 -14.65
N ILE A 144 -6.40 -8.41 -13.81
CA ILE A 144 -6.65 -9.00 -12.49
C ILE A 144 -7.88 -9.91 -12.61
N LYS A 145 -7.71 -11.20 -12.31
CA LYS A 145 -8.76 -12.22 -12.39
C LYS A 145 -9.81 -12.06 -11.30
N ASP A 146 -9.34 -11.84 -10.07
CA ASP A 146 -10.19 -11.64 -8.91
C ASP A 146 -10.95 -10.32 -9.04
N LYS A 147 -12.27 -10.38 -8.90
CA LYS A 147 -13.15 -9.23 -9.12
C LYS A 147 -12.99 -8.18 -8.01
N ASP A 148 -12.86 -8.60 -6.76
CA ASP A 148 -12.86 -7.72 -5.59
C ASP A 148 -11.49 -7.05 -5.47
N VAL A 149 -10.41 -7.80 -5.70
CA VAL A 149 -9.05 -7.24 -5.84
C VAL A 149 -8.99 -6.23 -6.99
N ARG A 150 -9.65 -6.53 -8.12
CA ARG A 150 -9.69 -5.61 -9.26
C ARG A 150 -10.47 -4.33 -8.94
N ALA A 151 -11.57 -4.42 -8.18
CA ALA A 151 -12.32 -3.25 -7.74
C ALA A 151 -11.46 -2.37 -6.82
N ALA A 152 -10.89 -2.96 -5.76
CA ALA A 152 -9.98 -2.29 -4.84
C ALA A 152 -8.77 -1.66 -5.55
N TYR A 153 -8.17 -2.36 -6.52
CA TYR A 153 -7.10 -1.80 -7.37
C TYR A 153 -7.53 -0.52 -8.10
N MET A 154 -8.72 -0.53 -8.71
CA MET A 154 -9.25 0.64 -9.41
C MET A 154 -9.60 1.80 -8.46
N ILE A 155 -10.09 1.48 -7.26
CA ILE A 155 -10.32 2.45 -6.19
C ILE A 155 -9.00 3.13 -5.80
N ALA A 156 -7.94 2.35 -5.56
CA ALA A 156 -6.61 2.86 -5.22
C ALA A 156 -6.12 3.85 -6.28
N LEU A 157 -6.12 3.47 -7.56
CA LEU A 157 -5.69 4.35 -8.65
C LEU A 157 -6.50 5.63 -8.73
N ARG A 158 -7.83 5.57 -8.52
CA ARG A 158 -8.70 6.74 -8.62
C ARG A 158 -8.55 7.71 -7.46
N SER A 159 -8.11 7.24 -6.30
CA SER A 159 -7.81 8.10 -5.15
C SER A 159 -6.69 9.12 -5.41
N THR A 160 -5.90 8.93 -6.47
CA THR A 160 -4.84 9.87 -6.87
C THR A 160 -5.37 11.13 -7.57
N LYS A 161 -6.57 11.07 -8.16
CA LYS A 161 -7.16 12.20 -8.89
C LYS A 161 -7.92 13.12 -7.92
N CYS A 162 -7.86 14.42 -8.17
CA CYS A 162 -8.66 15.44 -7.49
C CYS A 162 -10.00 15.62 -8.19
#